data_AF-A0A942FJJ5-F1
#
_entry.id   AF-A0A942FJJ5-F1
#
_cell.length_a   1.000
_cell.length_b   1.000
_cell.length_c   1.000
_cell.angle_alpha   90.00
_cell.angle_beta   90.00
_cell.angle_gamma   90.00
#
_symmetry.space_group_name_H-M   'P 1'
#
loop_
_entity.id
_entity.type
_entity.pdbx_description
1 polymer ?
#
loop_
_entity_poly.entity_id
_entity_poly.type
_entity_poly.pdbx_seq_one_letter_code
_entity_poly.pdbx_strand_id
1 'polypeptide(L)'
;SCGHNSASHTFQQTLASIRTAAGLGETLRKTLGPDEAEVMTRILLEKAVQDTVMSFQRLAEQLYEERTGVSARRNAFQNLDAGSQLWTDAAGTSFEQLLDASTVERLKLFYQQRHLLAHQQGIVDADYVSRSGDATYAIGQRLIIKESAVLEFATLIEQLGLALLD
;
A
#
# COMPACT_ATOMS: atom_id res chain seq x y z
N SER A 1 7.36 23.19 11.09
CA SER A 1 7.62 22.14 12.11
C SER A 1 6.40 21.45 12.72
N CYS A 2 5.16 21.98 12.64
CA CYS A 2 3.98 21.28 13.19
C CYS A 2 3.37 20.23 12.22
N GLY A 3 3.46 20.46 10.90
CA GLY A 3 2.92 19.59 9.85
C GLY A 3 3.63 18.24 9.75
N HIS A 4 4.95 18.25 9.61
CA HIS A 4 5.82 17.08 9.61
C HIS A 4 5.53 16.04 10.71
N ASN A 5 5.49 16.48 11.97
CA ASN A 5 5.21 15.58 13.10
C ASN A 5 3.79 15.01 13.06
N SER A 6 2.82 15.77 12.53
CA SER A 6 1.43 15.32 12.38
C SER A 6 1.28 14.27 11.27
N ALA A 7 1.96 14.45 10.13
CA ALA A 7 1.89 13.54 8.99
C ALA A 7 2.53 12.18 9.32
N SER A 8 3.73 12.18 9.89
CA SER A 8 4.43 10.96 10.32
C SER A 8 3.66 10.20 11.40
N HIS A 9 3.14 10.91 12.41
CA HIS A 9 2.31 10.30 13.45
C HIS A 9 1.02 9.69 12.89
N THR A 10 0.32 10.42 12.01
CA THR A 10 -0.91 9.91 11.36
C THR A 10 -0.62 8.68 10.51
N PHE A 11 0.51 8.67 9.80
CA PHE A 11 0.96 7.52 9.02
C PHE A 11 1.16 6.28 9.90
N GLN A 12 1.92 6.40 10.98
CA GLN A 12 2.17 5.32 11.93
C GLN A 12 0.88 4.80 12.58
N GLN A 13 -0.02 5.70 13.01
CA GLN A 13 -1.32 5.31 13.57
C GLN A 13 -2.20 4.58 12.55
N THR A 14 -2.15 4.99 11.29
CA THR A 14 -2.90 4.34 10.21
C THR A 14 -2.37 2.93 9.96
N LEU A 15 -1.05 2.75 9.92
CA LEU A 15 -0.42 1.43 9.78
C LEU A 15 -0.72 0.50 10.97
N ALA A 16 -0.72 1.02 12.19
CA ALA A 16 -1.14 0.25 13.38
C ALA A 16 -2.60 -0.23 13.26
N SER A 17 -3.48 0.64 12.76
CA SER A 17 -4.90 0.32 12.53
C SER A 17 -5.06 -0.75 11.44
N ILE A 18 -4.30 -0.65 10.35
CA ILE A 18 -4.23 -1.62 9.24
C ILE A 18 -3.81 -3.01 9.77
N ARG A 19 -2.73 -3.07 10.56
CA ARG A 19 -2.23 -4.32 11.14
C ARG A 19 -3.25 -4.94 12.10
N THR A 20 -3.90 -4.12 12.91
CA THR A 20 -4.98 -4.57 13.80
C THR A 20 -6.12 -5.17 13.00
N ALA A 21 -6.61 -4.47 11.97
CA ALA A 21 -7.69 -4.95 11.12
C ALA A 21 -7.35 -6.27 10.42
N ALA A 22 -6.11 -6.44 9.96
CA ALA A 22 -5.64 -7.68 9.34
C ALA A 22 -5.70 -8.87 10.30
N GLY A 23 -5.37 -8.67 11.58
CA GLY A 23 -5.35 -9.70 12.62
C GLY A 23 -6.73 -10.06 13.22
N LEU A 24 -7.81 -9.38 12.81
CA LEU A 24 -9.14 -9.62 13.39
C LEU A 24 -9.81 -10.92 12.93
N GLY A 25 -9.26 -11.62 11.92
CA GLY A 25 -9.93 -12.76 11.29
C GLY A 25 -10.31 -13.87 12.27
N GLU A 26 -9.44 -14.20 13.22
CA GLU A 26 -9.73 -15.24 14.23
C GLU A 26 -10.80 -14.78 15.25
N THR A 27 -10.75 -13.51 15.65
CA THR A 27 -11.78 -12.93 16.52
C THR A 27 -13.15 -12.95 15.85
N LEU A 28 -13.22 -12.57 14.57
CA LEU A 28 -14.46 -12.60 13.80
C LEU A 28 -15.03 -14.01 13.68
N ARG A 29 -14.18 -15.03 13.42
CA ARG A 29 -14.60 -16.44 13.38
C ARG A 29 -15.18 -16.95 14.71
N LYS A 30 -14.73 -16.40 15.84
CA LYS A 30 -15.24 -16.76 17.17
C LYS A 30 -16.54 -16.04 17.55
N THR A 31 -16.85 -14.93 16.89
CA THR A 31 -17.98 -14.06 17.27
C THR A 31 -19.15 -14.11 16.28
N LEU A 32 -18.90 -14.36 15.00
CA LEU A 32 -19.89 -14.34 13.92
C LEU A 32 -20.16 -15.74 13.37
N GLY A 33 -21.19 -15.87 12.53
CA GLY A 33 -21.38 -17.08 11.72
C GLY A 33 -20.22 -17.30 10.73
N PRO A 34 -19.93 -18.54 10.29
CA PRO A 34 -18.78 -18.82 9.41
C PRO A 34 -18.73 -17.96 8.15
N ASP A 35 -19.85 -17.86 7.43
CA ASP A 35 -19.93 -17.09 6.19
C ASP A 35 -19.78 -15.58 6.44
N GLU A 36 -20.39 -15.06 7.50
CA GLU A 36 -20.28 -13.66 7.91
C GLU A 36 -18.84 -13.31 8.30
N ALA A 37 -18.18 -14.18 9.06
CA ALA A 37 -16.79 -14.01 9.46
C ALA A 37 -15.87 -13.99 8.24
N GLU A 38 -16.07 -14.87 7.26
CA GLU A 38 -15.28 -14.91 6.03
C GLU A 38 -15.47 -13.63 5.20
N VAL A 39 -16.73 -13.20 5.01
CA VAL A 39 -17.06 -11.97 4.27
C VAL A 39 -16.43 -10.75 4.94
N MET A 40 -16.57 -10.62 6.26
CA MET A 40 -16.02 -9.49 7.01
C MET A 40 -14.49 -9.49 7.02
N THR A 41 -13.86 -10.66 7.20
CA THR A 41 -12.41 -10.80 7.14
C THR A 41 -11.88 -10.36 5.78
N ARG A 42 -12.51 -10.82 4.69
CA ARG A 42 -12.16 -10.42 3.33
C ARG A 42 -12.26 -8.90 3.14
N ILE A 43 -13.38 -8.29 3.54
CA ILE A 43 -13.59 -6.84 3.42
C ILE A 43 -12.50 -6.05 4.16
N LEU A 44 -12.17 -6.47 5.40
CA LEU A 44 -11.14 -5.82 6.20
C LEU A 44 -9.77 -5.92 5.54
N LEU A 45 -9.40 -7.09 5.03
CA LEU A 45 -8.11 -7.31 4.37
C LEU A 45 -8.00 -6.51 3.06
N GLU A 46 -9.03 -6.51 2.22
CA GLU A 46 -9.04 -5.72 0.97
C GLU A 46 -8.97 -4.22 1.27
N LYS A 47 -9.72 -3.74 2.27
CA LYS A 47 -9.66 -2.34 2.72
C LYS A 47 -8.27 -1.98 3.25
N ALA A 48 -7.64 -2.87 4.01
CA ALA A 48 -6.31 -2.66 4.57
C ALA A 48 -5.24 -2.46 3.49
N VAL A 49 -5.31 -3.20 2.37
CA VAL A 49 -4.45 -2.97 1.19
C VAL A 49 -4.66 -1.58 0.60
N GLN A 50 -5.92 -1.16 0.43
CA GLN A 50 -6.25 0.17 -0.11
C GLN A 50 -5.76 1.29 0.82
N ASP A 51 -6.03 1.17 2.12
CA ASP A 51 -5.63 2.15 3.13
C ASP A 51 -4.10 2.27 3.26
N THR A 52 -3.36 1.18 3.03
CA THR A 52 -1.88 1.19 3.06
C THR A 52 -1.30 2.11 1.98
N VAL A 53 -1.82 2.06 0.75
CA VAL A 53 -1.41 2.99 -0.32
C VAL A 53 -1.84 4.43 0.00
N MET A 54 -3.04 4.60 0.56
CA MET A 54 -3.55 5.93 0.89
C MET A 54 -2.79 6.59 2.04
N SER A 55 -2.33 5.83 3.04
CA SER A 55 -1.52 6.36 4.13
C SER A 55 -0.16 6.83 3.63
N PHE A 56 0.49 6.05 2.76
CA PHE A 56 1.74 6.43 2.11
C PHE A 56 1.57 7.65 1.22
N GLN A 57 0.52 7.70 0.39
CA GLN A 57 0.21 8.85 -0.46
C GLN A 57 0.21 10.16 0.32
N ARG A 58 -0.49 10.18 1.47
CA ARG A 58 -0.61 11.39 2.29
C ARG A 58 0.72 11.80 2.90
N LEU A 59 1.50 10.83 3.41
CA LEU A 59 2.84 11.11 3.92
C LEU A 59 3.73 11.69 2.82
N ALA A 60 3.79 11.01 1.67
CA ALA A 60 4.65 11.40 0.56
C ALA A 60 4.27 12.76 -0.04
N GLU A 61 2.97 13.10 -0.16
CA GLU A 61 2.51 14.43 -0.58
C GLU A 61 3.00 15.53 0.35
N GLN A 62 2.90 15.32 1.67
CA GLN A 62 3.36 16.31 2.65
C GLN A 62 4.88 16.47 2.61
N LEU A 63 5.64 15.37 2.59
CA LEU A 63 7.10 15.42 2.53
C LEU A 63 7.60 16.06 1.23
N TYR A 64 6.93 15.76 0.12
CA TYR A 64 7.27 16.35 -1.17
C TYR A 64 7.02 17.86 -1.18
N GLU A 65 5.86 18.31 -0.68
CA GLU A 65 5.56 19.74 -0.60
C GLU A 65 6.51 20.46 0.37
N GLU A 66 6.83 19.86 1.52
CA GLU A 66 7.78 20.41 2.48
C GLU A 66 9.19 20.57 1.88
N ARG A 67 9.67 19.59 1.10
CA ARG A 67 11.03 19.62 0.53
C ARG A 67 11.15 20.46 -0.74
N THR A 68 10.10 20.54 -1.56
CA THR A 68 10.15 21.22 -2.87
C THR A 68 9.48 22.59 -2.89
N GLY A 69 8.60 22.87 -1.91
CA GLY A 69 7.73 24.04 -1.91
C GLY A 69 6.58 23.96 -2.93
N VAL A 70 6.38 22.80 -3.59
CA VAL A 70 5.35 22.60 -4.61
C VAL A 70 4.52 21.36 -4.24
N SER A 71 3.19 21.49 -4.28
CA SER A 71 2.31 20.34 -4.08
C SER A 71 2.46 19.34 -5.22
N ALA A 72 2.62 18.06 -4.88
CA ALA A 72 2.60 16.98 -5.87
C ALA A 72 1.24 16.90 -6.59
N ARG A 73 1.23 16.36 -7.82
CA ARG A 73 -0.02 16.06 -8.52
C ARG A 73 -0.87 15.11 -7.67
N ARG A 74 -2.18 15.34 -7.62
CA ARG A 74 -3.12 14.43 -6.94
C ARG A 74 -2.89 12.98 -7.36
N ASN A 75 -2.83 12.08 -6.37
CA ASN A 75 -2.61 10.63 -6.53
C ASN A 75 -1.24 10.25 -7.12
N ALA A 76 -0.26 11.16 -7.11
CA ALA A 76 1.09 10.92 -7.63
C ALA A 76 1.77 9.65 -7.10
N PHE A 77 1.62 9.35 -5.81
CA PHE A 77 2.25 8.21 -5.12
C PHE A 77 1.33 6.98 -5.00
N GLN A 78 0.17 6.98 -5.67
CA GLN A 78 -0.63 5.77 -5.89
C GLN A 78 -0.08 4.92 -7.05
N ASN A 79 0.90 5.45 -7.78
CA ASN A 79 1.73 4.71 -8.71
C ASN A 79 3.17 4.79 -8.21
N LEU A 80 3.77 3.63 -7.92
CA LEU A 80 5.08 3.54 -7.30
C LEU A 80 6.18 4.13 -8.20
N ASP A 81 6.15 3.83 -9.50
CA ASP A 81 7.13 4.32 -10.48
C ASP A 81 7.02 5.84 -10.66
N ALA A 82 5.79 6.36 -10.76
CA ALA A 82 5.56 7.81 -10.88
C ALA A 82 6.01 8.54 -9.60
N GLY A 83 5.75 7.95 -8.43
CA GLY A 83 6.24 8.47 -7.15
C GLY A 83 7.76 8.47 -7.05
N SER A 84 8.42 7.38 -7.46
CA SER A 84 9.88 7.24 -7.49
C SER A 84 10.51 8.27 -8.44
N GLN A 85 9.93 8.46 -9.63
CA GLN A 85 10.39 9.47 -10.59
C GLN A 85 10.26 10.89 -10.04
N LEU A 86 9.14 11.22 -9.37
CA LEU A 86 8.98 12.53 -8.75
C LEU A 86 10.06 12.83 -7.71
N TRP A 87 10.41 11.85 -6.87
CA TRP A 87 11.50 12.00 -5.91
C TRP A 87 12.88 12.06 -6.57
N THR A 88 13.06 11.34 -7.67
CA THR A 88 14.29 11.40 -8.46
C THR A 88 14.48 12.79 -9.05
N ASP A 89 13.43 13.38 -9.64
CA ASP A 89 13.48 14.70 -10.25
C ASP A 89 13.67 15.81 -9.21
N ALA A 90 13.04 15.67 -8.05
CA ALA A 90 13.05 16.69 -6.99
C ALA A 90 14.28 16.64 -6.08
N ALA A 91 14.77 15.45 -5.77
CA ALA A 91 15.79 15.22 -4.74
C ALA A 91 16.97 14.33 -5.19
N GLY A 92 16.95 13.83 -6.43
CA GLY A 92 18.00 12.97 -6.95
C GLY A 92 17.98 11.54 -6.39
N THR A 93 16.90 11.14 -5.72
CA THR A 93 16.77 9.84 -5.05
C THR A 93 15.52 9.10 -5.51
N SER A 94 15.70 7.84 -5.91
CA SER A 94 14.65 6.90 -6.29
C SER A 94 14.32 5.93 -5.14
N PHE A 95 13.16 5.29 -5.19
CA PHE A 95 12.78 4.27 -4.21
C PHE A 95 13.73 3.06 -4.24
N GLU A 96 14.28 2.72 -5.39
CA GLU A 96 15.31 1.69 -5.58
C GLU A 96 16.68 2.05 -4.98
N GLN A 97 16.91 3.33 -4.67
CA GLN A 97 18.09 3.76 -3.91
C GLN A 97 17.83 3.78 -2.40
N LEU A 98 16.58 3.99 -1.99
CA LEU A 98 16.16 3.98 -0.59
C LEU A 98 15.97 2.57 -0.04
N LEU A 99 15.53 1.65 -0.90
CA LEU A 99 15.23 0.25 -0.57
C LEU A 99 15.98 -0.67 -1.53
N ASP A 100 16.16 -1.94 -1.16
CA ASP A 100 16.71 -2.91 -2.10
C ASP A 100 15.72 -3.25 -3.23
N ALA A 101 16.25 -3.72 -4.35
CA ALA A 101 15.45 -4.02 -5.54
C ALA A 101 14.36 -5.08 -5.29
N SER A 102 14.60 -6.07 -4.43
CA SER A 102 13.61 -7.11 -4.15
C SER A 102 12.43 -6.57 -3.34
N THR A 103 12.69 -5.62 -2.43
CA THR A 103 11.67 -4.88 -1.69
C THR A 103 10.82 -4.03 -2.62
N VAL A 104 11.44 -3.32 -3.58
CA VAL A 104 10.69 -2.51 -4.55
C VAL A 104 9.83 -3.37 -5.47
N GLU A 105 10.34 -4.49 -5.97
CA GLU A 105 9.54 -5.43 -6.77
C GLU A 105 8.35 -6.00 -5.98
N ARG A 106 8.55 -6.27 -4.69
CA ARG A 106 7.47 -6.71 -3.80
C ARG A 106 6.41 -5.63 -3.60
N LEU A 107 6.81 -4.37 -3.45
CA LEU A 107 5.89 -3.22 -3.40
C LEU A 107 5.12 -3.05 -4.72
N LYS A 108 5.77 -3.20 -5.88
CA LYS A 108 5.11 -3.14 -7.19
C LYS A 108 3.97 -4.14 -7.27
N LEU A 109 4.20 -5.38 -6.86
CA LEU A 109 3.16 -6.42 -6.82
C LEU A 109 1.96 -6.00 -5.94
N PHE A 110 2.20 -5.48 -4.73
CA PHE A 110 1.12 -5.00 -3.86
C PHE A 110 0.36 -3.80 -4.44
N TYR A 111 1.03 -2.90 -5.15
CA TYR A 111 0.39 -1.81 -5.87
C TYR A 111 -0.49 -2.32 -7.03
N GLN A 112 -0.06 -3.35 -7.75
CA GLN A 112 -0.88 -4.00 -8.77
C GLN A 112 -2.11 -4.68 -8.14
N GLN A 113 -1.96 -5.33 -7.00
CA GLN A 113 -3.10 -5.89 -6.24
C GLN A 113 -4.09 -4.81 -5.82
N ARG A 114 -3.59 -3.66 -5.32
CA ARG A 114 -4.43 -2.51 -4.99
C ARG A 114 -5.17 -1.96 -6.21
N HIS A 115 -4.55 -1.92 -7.39
CA HIS A 115 -5.21 -1.54 -8.64
C HIS A 115 -6.42 -2.44 -8.92
N LEU A 116 -6.25 -3.76 -8.84
CA LEU A 116 -7.36 -4.70 -9.02
C LEU A 116 -8.50 -4.44 -8.02
N LEU A 117 -8.18 -4.25 -6.75
CA LEU A 117 -9.19 -3.98 -5.71
C LEU A 117 -9.93 -2.65 -5.95
N ALA A 118 -9.22 -1.60 -6.37
CA ALA A 118 -9.79 -0.27 -6.55
C ALA A 118 -10.58 -0.12 -7.86
N HIS A 119 -10.21 -0.84 -8.92
CA HIS A 119 -10.69 -0.58 -10.28
C HIS A 119 -11.31 -1.80 -10.97
N GLN A 120 -10.99 -3.01 -10.53
CA GLN A 120 -11.47 -4.27 -11.14
C GLN A 120 -12.27 -5.14 -10.17
N GLN A 121 -12.71 -4.59 -9.04
CA GLN A 121 -13.43 -5.34 -8.00
C GLN A 121 -12.66 -6.58 -7.50
N GLY A 122 -11.32 -6.54 -7.58
CA GLY A 122 -10.44 -7.66 -7.25
C GLY A 122 -10.34 -8.76 -8.31
N ILE A 123 -10.87 -8.55 -9.52
CA ILE A 123 -10.75 -9.49 -10.64
C ILE A 123 -9.46 -9.23 -11.40
N VAL A 124 -8.67 -10.27 -11.63
CA VAL A 124 -7.38 -10.20 -12.31
C VAL A 124 -7.56 -9.87 -13.78
N ASP A 125 -6.90 -8.80 -14.23
CA ASP A 125 -6.85 -8.36 -15.63
C ASP A 125 -5.48 -8.69 -16.28
N ALA A 126 -5.38 -8.50 -17.60
CA ALA A 126 -4.13 -8.75 -18.33
C ALA A 126 -3.01 -7.79 -17.91
N ASP A 127 -3.35 -6.56 -17.53
CA ASP A 127 -2.40 -5.54 -17.11
C ASP A 127 -1.70 -5.96 -15.81
N TYR A 128 -2.42 -6.53 -14.84
CA TYR A 128 -1.86 -7.10 -13.61
C TYR A 128 -0.81 -8.15 -13.91
N VAL A 129 -1.14 -9.16 -14.72
CA VAL A 129 -0.22 -10.27 -15.03
C VAL A 129 1.03 -9.76 -15.74
N SER A 130 0.85 -8.87 -16.72
CA SER A 130 1.94 -8.26 -17.48
C SER A 130 2.89 -7.44 -16.60
N ARG A 131 2.35 -6.61 -15.69
CA ARG A 131 3.14 -5.68 -14.86
C ARG A 131 3.74 -6.32 -13.61
N SER A 132 3.07 -7.32 -13.04
CA SER A 132 3.50 -7.95 -11.78
C SER A 132 4.31 -9.23 -11.97
N GLY A 133 4.15 -9.91 -13.12
CA GLY A 133 4.70 -11.24 -13.34
C GLY A 133 4.11 -12.32 -12.43
N ASP A 134 3.02 -12.03 -11.71
CA ASP A 134 2.43 -12.97 -10.76
C ASP A 134 1.73 -14.13 -11.48
N ALA A 135 2.35 -15.30 -11.42
CA ALA A 135 1.84 -16.55 -11.98
C ALA A 135 0.84 -17.29 -11.07
N THR A 136 0.53 -16.75 -9.87
CA THR A 136 -0.40 -17.37 -8.92
C THR A 136 -1.84 -17.29 -9.40
N TYR A 137 -2.18 -16.27 -10.20
CA TYR A 137 -3.53 -16.02 -10.66
C TYR A 137 -3.63 -15.98 -12.19
N ALA A 138 -4.70 -16.56 -12.71
CA ALA A 138 -5.10 -16.42 -14.09
C ALA A 138 -6.05 -15.22 -14.27
N ILE A 139 -6.07 -14.66 -15.48
CA ILE A 139 -7.01 -13.60 -15.88
C ILE A 139 -8.45 -14.07 -15.61
N GLY A 140 -9.26 -13.19 -15.01
CA GLY A 140 -10.65 -13.46 -14.62
C GLY A 140 -10.81 -14.09 -13.23
N GLN A 141 -9.74 -14.53 -12.58
CA GLN A 141 -9.83 -15.00 -11.19
C GLN A 141 -9.97 -13.83 -10.21
N ARG A 142 -10.64 -14.09 -9.08
CA ARG A 142 -10.69 -13.14 -7.96
C ARG A 142 -9.43 -13.28 -7.11
N LEU A 143 -8.77 -12.17 -6.87
CA LEU A 143 -7.64 -12.06 -5.96
C LEU A 143 -8.04 -12.44 -4.53
N ILE A 144 -7.21 -13.25 -3.87
CA ILE A 144 -7.36 -13.60 -2.45
C ILE A 144 -6.28 -12.88 -1.66
N ILE A 145 -6.68 -11.93 -0.82
CA ILE A 145 -5.78 -11.25 0.10
C ILE A 145 -5.67 -12.05 1.39
N LYS A 146 -4.43 -12.36 1.80
CA LYS A 146 -4.12 -13.04 3.05
C LYS A 146 -3.68 -12.02 4.10
N GLU A 147 -3.92 -12.33 5.38
CA GLU A 147 -3.41 -11.56 6.51
C GLU A 147 -1.90 -11.28 6.39
N SER A 148 -1.10 -12.32 6.13
CA SER A 148 0.34 -12.18 5.99
C SER A 148 0.76 -11.20 4.89
N ALA A 149 0.02 -11.14 3.78
CA ALA A 149 0.29 -10.22 2.68
C ALA A 149 0.02 -8.77 3.09
N VAL A 150 -1.03 -8.50 3.86
CA VAL A 150 -1.31 -7.15 4.40
C VAL A 150 -0.25 -6.72 5.40
N LEU A 151 0.16 -7.62 6.30
CA LEU A 151 1.19 -7.33 7.29
C LEU A 151 2.55 -7.04 6.64
N GLU A 152 2.92 -7.83 5.63
CA GLU A 152 4.12 -7.60 4.83
C GLU A 152 4.04 -6.26 4.11
N PHE A 153 2.93 -5.97 3.42
CA PHE A 153 2.78 -4.71 2.68
C PHE A 153 2.88 -3.49 3.60
N ALA A 154 2.22 -3.51 4.76
CA ALA A 154 2.31 -2.45 5.75
C ALA A 154 3.76 -2.24 6.24
N THR A 155 4.53 -3.31 6.44
CA THR A 155 5.94 -3.23 6.84
C THR A 155 6.82 -2.64 5.73
N LEU A 156 6.65 -3.04 4.47
CA LEU A 156 7.44 -2.48 3.37
C LEU A 156 7.12 -1.00 3.14
N ILE A 157 5.85 -0.61 3.29
CA ILE A 157 5.43 0.80 3.20
C ILE A 157 5.95 1.62 4.37
N GLU A 158 5.98 1.06 5.57
CA GLU A 158 6.63 1.72 6.72
C GLU A 158 8.10 1.97 6.46
N GLN A 159 8.84 0.99 5.94
CA GLN A 159 10.25 1.14 5.57
C GLN A 159 10.44 2.25 4.53
N LEU A 160 9.63 2.27 3.47
CA LEU A 160 9.69 3.33 2.47
C LEU A 160 9.39 4.71 3.07
N GLY A 161 8.36 4.80 3.91
CA GLY A 161 7.96 6.03 4.58
C GLY A 161 9.04 6.57 5.51
N LEU A 162 9.71 5.69 6.27
CA LEU A 162 10.84 6.06 7.14
C LEU A 162 12.05 6.52 6.32
N ALA A 163 12.38 5.82 5.22
CA ALA A 163 13.48 6.20 4.35
C ALA A 163 13.29 7.56 3.66
N LEU A 164 12.04 8.02 3.51
CA LEU A 164 11.71 9.36 3.02
C LEU A 164 11.70 10.44 4.11
N LEU A 165 11.68 10.05 5.39
CA LEU A 165 11.76 10.98 6.52
C LEU A 165 13.21 11.34 6.84
N ASP A 166 14.14 10.43 6.58
CA ASP A 166 15.60 10.64 6.68
C ASP A 166 16.12 11.67 5.66
#